data_AF-A0A7S4IKC2-F1
#
_entry.id   AF-A0A7S4IKC2-F1
#
_cell.length_a   1.000
_cell.length_b   1.000
_cell.length_c   1.000
_cell.angle_alpha   90.00
_cell.angle_beta   90.00
_cell.angle_gamma   90.00
#
_symmetry.space_group_name_H-M   'P 1'
#
loop_
_entity.id
_entity.type
_entity.pdbx_description
1 polymer ?
#
loop_
_entity_poly.entity_id
_entity_poly.type
_entity_poly.pdbx_seq_one_letter_code
_entity_poly.pdbx_strand_id
1 'polypeptide(L)'
;GRSLCTSSDPFLFEEEITELPPLTEIEKVIEAKQIQVPQRFIDPLVHSLMLHPVITPSRTRIDRQTLAEHLKVSMTDPFTGLPTMKEDCIPDLKLQEEICT
;
A
#
# COMPACT_ATOMS: atom_id res chain seq x y z
N GLY A 1 -40.43 -36.56 35.56
CA GLY A 1 -40.75 -36.62 34.12
C GLY A 1 -40.47 -35.26 33.53
N ARG A 2 -39.75 -35.21 32.41
CA ARG A 2 -39.26 -33.98 31.74
C ARG A 2 -40.38 -32.99 31.41
N SER A 3 -40.09 -31.70 31.55
CA SER A 3 -40.66 -30.66 30.68
C SER A 3 -39.56 -29.63 30.41
N LEU A 4 -39.16 -29.55 29.14
CA LEU A 4 -38.16 -28.63 28.63
C LEU A 4 -38.87 -27.51 27.86
N CYS A 5 -38.20 -26.35 27.86
CA CYS A 5 -38.34 -25.21 26.96
C CYS A 5 -39.37 -24.13 27.35
N THR A 6 -38.88 -22.92 27.65
CA THR A 6 -39.21 -21.71 26.86
C THR A 6 -38.06 -20.69 26.97
N SER A 7 -37.62 -20.23 25.79
CA SER A 7 -37.14 -18.89 25.38
C SER A 7 -36.33 -18.04 26.40
N SER A 8 -35.17 -17.49 26.07
CA SER A 8 -34.90 -16.68 24.87
C SER A 8 -33.38 -16.51 24.76
N ASP A 9 -32.77 -16.87 23.62
CA ASP A 9 -31.37 -16.53 23.36
C ASP A 9 -31.33 -15.16 22.66
N PRO A 10 -30.79 -14.09 23.29
CA PRO A 10 -30.92 -12.72 22.81
C PRO A 10 -29.84 -12.33 21.79
N PHE A 11 -29.17 -13.29 21.15
CA PHE A 11 -28.01 -13.01 20.30
C PHE A 11 -28.01 -13.82 19.00
N LEU A 12 -29.04 -13.61 18.19
CA LEU A 12 -28.99 -13.98 16.77
C LEU A 12 -29.30 -12.74 15.92
N PHE A 13 -28.36 -11.78 15.94
CA PHE A 13 -28.23 -10.80 14.87
C PHE A 13 -27.54 -11.51 13.70
N GLU A 14 -28.31 -12.33 12.97
CA GLU A 14 -27.97 -12.73 11.61
C GLU A 14 -28.45 -11.63 10.66
N GLU A 15 -27.92 -10.42 10.85
CA GLU A 15 -28.05 -9.38 9.85
C GLU A 15 -27.03 -9.69 8.74
N GLU A 16 -27.53 -10.42 7.75
CA GLU A 16 -27.31 -10.12 6.33
C GLU A 16 -25.83 -9.91 5.95
N ILE A 17 -25.09 -11.03 5.92
CA ILE A 17 -23.85 -11.10 5.14
C ILE A 17 -24.29 -11.04 3.67
N THR A 18 -24.45 -9.83 3.16
CA THR A 18 -24.63 -9.53 1.74
C THR A 18 -23.69 -10.42 0.94
N GLU A 19 -24.25 -11.20 0.01
CA GLU A 19 -23.54 -12.24 -0.72
C GLU A 19 -22.23 -11.70 -1.30
N LEU A 20 -21.12 -12.21 -0.78
CA LEU A 20 -19.79 -11.93 -1.33
C LEU A 20 -19.77 -12.51 -2.75
N PRO A 21 -19.40 -11.71 -3.78
CA PRO A 21 -19.36 -12.20 -5.14
C PRO A 21 -18.39 -13.39 -5.23
N PRO A 22 -18.67 -14.35 -6.12
CA PRO A 22 -17.81 -15.52 -6.28
C PRO A 22 -16.39 -15.07 -6.64
N LEU A 23 -15.39 -15.76 -6.07
CA LEU A 23 -13.96 -15.45 -6.26
C LEU A 23 -13.58 -15.33 -7.75
N THR A 24 -14.27 -16.08 -8.62
CA THR A 24 -14.08 -16.07 -10.07
C THR A 24 -14.48 -14.76 -10.75
N GLU A 25 -15.44 -14.03 -10.21
CA GLU A 25 -15.83 -12.71 -10.72
C GLU A 25 -14.87 -11.63 -10.23
N ILE A 26 -14.36 -11.77 -9.01
CA ILE A 26 -13.31 -10.90 -8.46
C ILE A 26 -12.04 -11.01 -9.32
N GLU A 27 -11.59 -12.23 -9.61
CA GLU A 27 -10.42 -12.48 -10.47
C GLU A 27 -10.59 -11.89 -11.88
N LYS A 28 -11.75 -12.08 -12.51
CA LYS A 28 -12.05 -11.49 -13.84
C LYS A 28 -12.05 -9.96 -13.82
N VAL A 29 -12.55 -9.34 -12.77
CA VAL A 29 -12.53 -7.88 -12.62
C VAL A 29 -11.10 -7.36 -12.42
N ILE A 30 -10.26 -8.09 -11.69
CA ILE A 30 -8.85 -7.76 -11.50
C ILE A 30 -8.10 -7.85 -12.85
N GLU A 31 -8.29 -8.92 -13.62
CA GLU A 31 -7.65 -9.10 -14.92
C GLU A 31 -8.13 -8.08 -15.96
N ALA A 32 -9.42 -7.71 -15.96
CA ALA A 32 -9.98 -6.76 -16.91
C ALA A 32 -9.46 -5.32 -16.71
N LYS A 33 -8.93 -5.00 -15.53
CA LYS A 33 -8.47 -3.66 -15.14
C LYS A 33 -6.94 -3.57 -15.09
N GLN A 34 -6.27 -4.01 -16.15
CA GLN A 34 -4.83 -3.78 -16.31
C GLN A 34 -4.53 -2.30 -16.58
N ILE A 35 -4.41 -1.51 -15.51
CA ILE A 35 -3.90 -0.14 -15.59
C ILE A 35 -2.37 -0.24 -15.73
N GLN A 36 -1.85 0.10 -16.90
CA GLN A 36 -0.41 0.17 -17.12
C GLN A 36 0.14 1.46 -16.52
N VAL A 37 0.63 1.37 -15.28
CA VAL A 37 1.29 2.48 -14.60
C VAL A 37 2.71 2.63 -15.15
N PRO A 38 3.13 3.84 -15.59
CA PRO A 38 4.51 4.09 -15.99
C PRO A 38 5.52 3.74 -14.88
N GLN A 39 6.60 3.05 -15.24
CA GLN A 39 7.63 2.60 -14.29
C GLN A 39 8.27 3.73 -13.47
N ARG A 40 8.36 4.94 -14.02
CA ARG A 40 8.88 6.13 -13.33
C ARG A 40 8.05 6.57 -12.11
N PHE A 41 6.82 6.06 -11.96
CA PHE A 41 5.94 6.31 -10.82
C PHE A 41 6.01 5.22 -9.75
N ILE A 42 6.74 4.15 -10.03
CA ILE A 42 6.83 2.98 -9.17
C ILE A 42 8.08 3.12 -8.28
N ASP A 43 7.91 2.84 -7.00
CA ASP A 43 8.99 2.77 -6.04
C ASP A 43 9.91 1.58 -6.39
N PRO A 44 11.23 1.80 -6.54
CA PRO A 44 12.19 0.77 -6.94
C PRO A 44 12.43 -0.37 -5.91
N LEU A 45 12.05 -0.20 -4.64
CA LEU A 45 12.19 -1.25 -3.62
C LEU A 45 10.88 -2.01 -3.41
N VAL A 46 9.79 -1.28 -3.20
CA VAL A 46 8.49 -1.91 -2.86
C VAL A 46 7.62 -2.21 -4.07
N HIS A 47 8.03 -1.77 -5.27
CA HIS A 47 7.34 -2.02 -6.54
C HIS A 47 5.86 -1.59 -6.52
N SER A 48 5.57 -0.50 -5.80
CA SER A 48 4.24 0.11 -5.69
C SER A 48 4.26 1.57 -6.14
N LEU A 49 3.09 2.15 -6.39
CA LEU A 49 2.98 3.56 -6.77
C LEU A 49 3.52 4.47 -5.64
N MET A 50 4.43 5.39 -5.98
CA MET A 50 4.92 6.40 -5.04
C MET A 50 3.82 7.42 -4.74
N LEU A 51 3.59 7.73 -3.47
CA LEU A 51 2.64 8.76 -3.03
C LEU A 51 3.35 10.06 -2.66
N HIS A 52 4.55 9.93 -2.09
CA HIS A 52 5.39 11.03 -1.65
C HIS A 52 6.82 10.80 -2.18
N PRO A 53 7.05 10.96 -3.49
CA PRO A 53 8.36 10.73 -4.08
C PRO A 53 9.39 11.70 -3.50
N VAL A 54 10.55 11.16 -3.13
CA VAL A 54 11.73 11.92 -2.69
C VAL A 54 12.94 11.55 -3.54
N ILE A 55 13.81 12.53 -3.77
CA ILE A 55 15.07 12.37 -4.48
C ILE A 55 16.18 12.24 -3.44
N THR A 56 16.88 11.10 -3.45
CA THR A 56 18.07 10.88 -2.62
C THR A 56 19.31 11.55 -3.24
N PRO A 57 20.42 11.69 -2.49
CA PRO A 57 21.67 12.23 -3.04
C PRO A 57 22.23 11.43 -4.22
N SER A 58 21.90 10.13 -4.31
CA SER A 58 22.22 9.26 -5.45
C SER A 58 21.38 9.56 -6.71
N ARG A 59 20.48 10.56 -6.64
CA ARG A 59 19.51 10.95 -7.68
C ARG A 59 18.46 9.88 -7.98
N THR A 60 18.26 8.95 -7.05
CA THR A 60 17.23 7.94 -7.15
C THR A 60 15.94 8.46 -6.55
N ARG A 61 14.81 8.10 -7.16
CA ARG A 61 13.48 8.40 -6.64
C ARG A 61 12.93 7.21 -5.89
N ILE A 62 12.44 7.46 -4.69
CA ILE A 62 11.88 6.46 -3.80
C ILE A 62 10.73 7.09 -3.02
N ASP A 63 9.77 6.30 -2.55
CA ASP A 63 8.74 6.84 -1.69
C ASP A 63 9.33 7.20 -0.31
N ARG A 64 8.88 8.33 0.23
CA ARG A 64 9.33 8.84 1.53
C ARG A 64 9.13 7.83 2.66
N GLN A 65 8.06 7.03 2.63
CA GLN A 65 7.82 6.01 3.66
C GLN A 65 8.88 4.92 3.58
N THR A 66 9.15 4.42 2.38
CA THR A 66 10.16 3.38 2.13
C THR A 66 11.55 3.85 2.59
N LEU A 67 11.93 5.10 2.24
CA LEU A 67 13.19 5.68 2.69
C LEU A 67 13.24 5.83 4.21
N ALA A 68 12.15 6.27 4.84
CA ALA A 68 12.10 6.45 6.29
C ALA A 68 12.23 5.12 7.04
N GLU A 69 11.68 4.02 6.51
CA GLU A 69 11.86 2.68 7.06
C GLU A 69 13.31 2.21 6.92
N HIS A 70 13.94 2.46 5.77
CA HIS A 70 15.35 2.15 5.56
C HIS A 70 16.26 2.91 6.54
N LEU A 71 16.09 4.23 6.66
CA LEU A 71 16.91 5.08 7.53
C LEU A 71 16.75 4.77 9.03
N LYS A 72 15.64 4.15 9.45
CA LYS A 72 15.47 3.64 10.83
C LYS A 72 16.42 2.48 11.14
N VAL A 73 16.78 1.69 10.12
CA VAL A 73 17.62 0.50 10.25
C VAL A 73 19.08 0.82 9.92
N SER A 74 19.31 1.58 8.85
CA SER A 74 20.64 1.94 8.36
C SER A 74 20.64 3.37 7.83
N MET A 75 21.52 4.21 8.36
CA MET A 75 21.69 5.62 7.95
C MET A 75 22.47 5.73 6.62
N THR A 76 22.02 4.98 5.62
CA THR A 76 22.63 4.85 4.30
C THR A 76 21.60 5.02 3.19
N ASP A 77 22.03 5.31 1.97
CA ASP A 77 21.19 5.24 0.79
C ASP A 77 21.00 3.76 0.37
N PRO A 78 19.76 3.31 0.09
CA PRO A 78 19.46 1.89 -0.17
C PRO A 78 20.03 1.34 -1.48
N PHE A 79 20.49 2.20 -2.41
CA PHE A 79 21.02 1.78 -3.72
C PHE A 79 22.55 1.80 -3.77
N THR A 80 23.16 2.76 -3.07
CA THR A 80 24.60 2.98 -3.11
C THR A 80 25.31 2.49 -1.85
N GLY A 81 24.59 2.32 -0.74
CA GLY A 81 25.17 1.99 0.57
C GLY A 81 25.97 3.13 1.20
N LEU A 82 25.96 4.33 0.59
CA LEU A 82 26.67 5.49 1.10
C LEU A 82 25.90 6.14 2.27
N PRO A 83 26.58 6.75 3.24
CA PRO A 83 25.91 7.46 4.33
C PRO A 83 24.96 8.52 3.80
N THR A 84 23.74 8.57 4.32
CA THR A 84 22.72 9.55 3.92
C THR A 84 21.78 9.79 5.10
N MET A 85 21.39 11.05 5.28
CA MET A 85 20.41 11.45 6.28
C MET A 85 19.10 11.88 5.61
N LYS A 86 18.04 12.00 6.41
CA LYS A 86 16.72 12.39 5.91
C LYS A 86 16.72 13.81 5.36
N GLU A 87 17.57 14.66 5.92
CA GLU A 87 17.73 16.07 5.57
C GLU A 87 18.40 16.25 4.20
N ASP A 88 19.17 15.26 3.75
CA ASP A 88 19.83 15.27 2.44
C ASP A 88 18.87 14.93 1.29
N CYS A 89 17.64 14.53 1.61
CA CYS A 89 16.63 14.10 0.65
C CYS A 89 15.64 15.22 0.34
N ILE A 90 15.38 15.43 -0.95
CA ILE A 90 14.57 16.53 -1.44
C ILE A 90 13.22 15.99 -1.95
N PRO A 91 12.06 16.56 -1.56
CA PRO A 91 10.78 16.14 -2.10
C PRO A 91 10.65 16.45 -3.59
N ASP A 92 10.17 15.50 -4.40
CA ASP A 92 9.89 15.69 -5.84
C ASP A 92 8.42 16.04 -6.07
N LEU A 93 8.08 17.30 -5.79
CA LEU A 93 6.70 17.79 -5.94
C LEU A 93 6.20 17.68 -7.39
N LYS A 94 7.09 17.82 -8.37
CA LYS A 94 6.73 17.71 -9.78
C LYS A 94 6.28 16.29 -10.11
N LEU A 95 7.04 15.28 -9.69
CA LEU A 95 6.63 13.89 -9.93
C LEU A 95 5.34 13.56 -9.18
N GLN A 96 5.18 14.08 -7.97
CA GLN A 96 3.96 13.90 -7.19
C GLN A 96 2.72 14.43 -7.93
N GLU A 97 2.80 15.64 -8.50
CA GLU A 97 1.73 16.22 -9.32
C GLU A 97 1.41 15.35 -10.54
N GLU A 98 2.43 14.84 -11.23
CA GLU A 98 2.27 13.95 -12.39
C GLU A 98 1.60 12.61 -12.04
N ILE A 99 1.81 12.10 -10.82
CA ILE A 99 1.18 10.86 -10.34
C ILE A 99 -0.29 11.07 -9.97
N CYS A 100 -0.62 12.23 -9.41
CA CYS A 100 -1.97 12.56 -8.96
C CYS A 100 -2.92 13.06 -10.06
N THR A 101 -2.41 13.27 -11.29
CA THR A 101 -3.19 13.74 -12.44
C THR A 101 -3.86 12.58 -13.18
#